data_AF-A0A1F1V0W2-F1
#
_entry.id   AF-A0A1F1V0W2-F1
#
_cell.length_a   1.000
_cell.length_b   1.000
_cell.length_c   1.000
_cell.angle_alpha   90.00
_cell.angle_beta   90.00
_cell.angle_gamma   90.00
#
_symmetry.space_group_name_H-M   'P 1'
#
loop_
_entity.id
_entity.type
_entity.pdbx_description
1 polymer ?
#
loop_
_entity_poly.entity_id
_entity_poly.type
_entity_poly.pdbx_seq_one_letter_code
_entity_poly.pdbx_strand_id
1 'polypeptide(L)'
;MNLRRRLAICLGIIVVCAALNIASPIVIAQQRTLQPGEHTMLFDDARSRTVTLTKQPKSMLAEVTVDGDVVDSFLIDPSTTFPAKGRAGLGPLLPYQPERRTYPLFDTTSGQDVPMDYVGPGNVRGIQTYKYTAALSNDCVRTVDVERRTGRILDEVWDCPPEQWVLAEEAKTAAVDAARHDVAWLRGLQVMAVLTRFIAAAAFIVGLVAYARRR
;
A
#
# COMPACT_ATOMS: atom_id res chain seq x y z
N MET A 1 33.06 29.53 -21.33
CA MET A 1 32.39 28.28 -21.76
C MET A 1 31.60 28.53 -23.05
N ASN A 2 31.85 27.77 -24.12
CA ASN A 2 31.21 27.96 -25.45
C ASN A 2 29.68 27.82 -25.37
N LEU A 3 28.92 28.68 -26.07
CA LEU A 3 27.46 28.67 -26.11
C LEU A 3 26.88 27.30 -26.47
N ARG A 4 27.46 26.62 -27.47
CA ARG A 4 27.03 25.26 -27.86
C ARG A 4 27.12 24.28 -26.70
N ARG A 5 28.19 24.37 -25.91
CA ARG A 5 28.41 23.53 -24.72
C ARG A 5 27.41 23.85 -23.62
N ARG A 6 27.06 25.13 -23.41
CA ARG A 6 26.01 25.55 -22.45
C ARG A 6 24.63 25.00 -22.82
N LEU A 7 24.24 25.13 -24.09
CA LEU A 7 22.95 24.62 -24.57
C LEU A 7 22.89 23.08 -24.51
N ALA A 8 23.97 22.40 -24.86
CA ALA A 8 24.05 20.94 -24.73
C ALA A 8 23.88 20.45 -23.28
N ILE A 9 24.49 21.14 -22.31
CA ILE A 9 24.31 20.83 -20.89
C ILE A 9 22.86 21.05 -20.45
N CYS A 10 22.25 22.19 -20.82
CA CYS A 10 20.85 22.47 -20.46
C CYS A 10 19.92 21.42 -21.06
N LEU A 11 20.12 21.06 -22.32
CA LEU A 11 19.35 20.01 -23.00
C LEU A 11 19.53 18.66 -22.30
N GLY A 12 20.77 18.29 -21.95
CA GLY A 12 21.05 17.05 -21.21
C GLY A 12 20.32 16.98 -19.87
N ILE A 13 20.33 18.07 -19.10
CA ILE A 13 19.60 18.16 -17.82
C ILE A 13 18.09 17.98 -18.03
N ILE A 14 17.52 18.66 -19.04
CA ILE A 14 16.08 18.55 -19.35
C ILE A 14 15.71 17.11 -19.71
N VAL A 15 16.51 16.45 -20.57
CA VAL A 15 16.26 15.06 -21.00
C VAL A 15 16.32 14.10 -19.81
N VAL A 16 17.33 14.22 -18.94
CA VAL A 16 17.45 13.38 -17.74
C VAL A 16 16.27 13.60 -16.79
N CYS A 17 15.90 14.86 -16.54
CA CYS A 17 14.75 15.17 -15.68
C CYS A 17 13.43 14.67 -16.26
N ALA A 18 13.26 14.73 -17.59
CA ALA A 18 12.09 14.18 -18.27
C ALA A 18 12.04 12.65 -18.12
N ALA A 19 13.15 11.94 -18.33
CA ALA A 19 13.22 10.50 -18.16
C ALA A 19 12.86 10.07 -16.72
N LEU A 20 13.39 10.76 -15.71
CA LEU A 20 13.05 10.50 -14.30
C LEU A 20 11.57 10.75 -13.99
N ASN A 21 10.97 11.80 -14.58
CA ASN A 21 9.54 12.07 -14.43
C ASN A 21 8.64 11.01 -15.10
N ILE A 22 9.12 10.34 -16.16
CA ILE A 22 8.40 9.24 -16.80
C ILE A 22 8.54 7.95 -15.99
N ALA A 23 9.73 7.67 -15.44
CA ALA A 23 9.98 6.46 -14.66
C ALA A 23 9.30 6.49 -13.27
N SER A 24 9.23 7.64 -12.60
CA SER A 24 8.72 7.73 -11.22
C SER A 24 7.29 7.20 -11.05
N PRO A 25 6.30 7.54 -11.91
CA PRO A 25 4.95 6.98 -11.81
C PRO A 25 4.91 5.46 -11.96
N ILE A 26 5.78 4.87 -12.79
CA ILE A 26 5.83 3.42 -13.01
C ILE A 26 6.31 2.72 -11.73
N VAL A 27 7.37 3.23 -11.11
CA VAL A 27 7.88 2.70 -9.84
C VAL A 27 6.84 2.83 -8.73
N ILE A 28 6.15 3.97 -8.65
CA ILE A 28 5.06 4.17 -7.70
C ILE A 28 3.92 3.17 -7.97
N ALA A 29 3.54 2.96 -9.23
CA ALA A 29 2.50 2.00 -9.59
C ALA A 29 2.88 0.56 -9.22
N GLN A 30 4.15 0.16 -9.41
CA GLN A 30 4.65 -1.14 -8.98
C GLN A 30 4.66 -1.32 -7.45
N GLN A 31 4.90 -0.25 -6.70
CA GLN A 31 4.80 -0.29 -5.24
C GLN A 31 3.36 -0.46 -4.76
N ARG A 32 2.38 0.04 -5.54
CA ARG A 32 0.95 -0.10 -5.22
C ARG A 32 0.43 -1.49 -5.51
N THR A 33 0.98 -2.15 -6.52
CA THR A 33 0.57 -3.49 -6.87
C THR A 33 1.04 -4.48 -5.82
N LEU A 34 0.13 -5.30 -5.32
CA LEU A 34 0.48 -6.50 -4.57
C LEU A 34 1.56 -7.27 -5.32
N GLN A 35 2.54 -7.77 -4.57
CA GLN A 35 3.58 -8.62 -5.09
C GLN A 35 3.27 -10.08 -4.70
N PRO A 36 3.60 -11.06 -5.55
CA PRO A 36 3.50 -12.45 -5.15
C PRO A 36 4.40 -12.74 -3.94
N GLY A 37 3.96 -13.64 -3.08
CA GLY A 37 4.70 -14.01 -1.87
C GLY A 37 3.78 -14.36 -0.71
N GLU A 38 4.40 -14.63 0.43
CA GLU A 38 3.70 -14.98 1.66
C GLU A 38 3.72 -13.79 2.63
N HIS A 39 2.57 -13.53 3.24
CA HIS A 39 2.40 -12.49 4.23
C HIS A 39 1.80 -13.08 5.50
N THR A 40 2.64 -13.32 6.49
CA THR A 40 2.23 -13.89 7.78
C THR A 40 2.06 -12.81 8.84
N MET A 41 0.97 -12.88 9.58
CA MET A 41 0.70 -12.12 10.80
C MET A 41 0.69 -13.10 11.97
N LEU A 42 1.46 -12.79 13.01
CA LEU A 42 1.54 -13.58 14.24
C LEU A 42 0.77 -12.87 15.35
N PHE A 43 -0.01 -13.63 16.09
CA PHE A 43 -0.76 -13.19 17.26
C PHE A 43 -0.06 -13.63 18.55
N ASP A 44 -0.43 -12.99 19.66
CA ASP A 44 0.20 -13.15 20.98
C ASP A 44 0.06 -14.56 21.58
N ASP A 45 -0.98 -15.29 21.20
CA ASP A 45 -1.24 -16.69 21.56
C ASP A 45 -0.56 -17.72 20.64
N ALA A 46 0.41 -17.27 19.83
CA ALA A 46 1.12 -18.05 18.82
C ALA A 46 0.28 -18.47 17.61
N ARG A 47 -0.97 -17.99 17.48
CA ARG A 47 -1.72 -18.13 16.24
C ARG A 47 -1.08 -17.36 15.12
N SER A 48 -1.34 -17.82 13.90
CA SER A 48 -0.86 -17.17 12.70
C SER A 48 -1.93 -17.10 11.64
N ARG A 49 -1.97 -15.97 10.92
CA ARG A 49 -2.69 -15.86 9.66
C ARG A 49 -1.71 -15.59 8.54
N THR A 50 -1.68 -16.45 7.54
CA THR A 50 -0.83 -16.28 6.36
C THR A 50 -1.69 -16.03 5.13
N VAL A 51 -1.31 -15.05 4.33
CA VAL A 51 -1.88 -14.79 3.01
C VAL A 51 -0.82 -15.10 1.97
N THR A 52 -1.05 -16.13 1.19
CA THR A 52 -0.17 -16.53 0.09
C THR A 52 -0.73 -15.98 -1.22
N LEU A 53 0.03 -15.08 -1.83
CA LEU A 53 -0.31 -14.44 -3.10
C LEU A 53 0.43 -15.11 -4.25
N THR A 54 -0.30 -15.83 -5.09
CA THR A 54 0.26 -16.51 -6.27
C THR A 54 -0.17 -15.78 -7.55
N LYS A 55 0.80 -15.52 -8.43
CA LYS A 55 0.54 -14.79 -9.68
C LYS A 55 -0.36 -15.59 -10.62
N GLN A 56 -1.41 -14.94 -11.14
CA GLN A 56 -2.27 -15.46 -12.21
C GLN A 56 -2.34 -14.46 -13.39
N PRO A 57 -2.91 -14.85 -14.55
CA PRO A 57 -3.14 -13.91 -15.64
C PRO A 57 -4.06 -12.76 -15.20
N LYS A 58 -3.53 -11.54 -15.13
CA LYS A 58 -4.24 -10.29 -14.77
C LYS A 58 -4.83 -10.24 -13.34
N SER A 59 -4.51 -11.20 -12.49
CA SER A 59 -4.99 -11.29 -11.10
C SER A 59 -3.95 -11.99 -10.22
N MET A 60 -4.22 -12.09 -8.92
CA MET A 60 -3.50 -13.00 -8.03
C MET A 60 -4.49 -13.95 -7.37
N LEU A 61 -4.07 -15.18 -7.13
CA LEU A 61 -4.75 -16.08 -6.21
C LEU A 61 -4.28 -15.74 -4.80
N ALA A 62 -5.21 -15.34 -3.94
CA ALA A 62 -4.98 -15.17 -2.52
C ALA A 62 -5.50 -16.41 -1.80
N GLU A 63 -4.60 -17.19 -1.22
CA GLU A 63 -4.94 -18.28 -0.31
C GLU A 63 -4.69 -17.80 1.12
N VAL A 64 -5.72 -17.90 1.97
CA VAL A 64 -5.65 -17.47 3.36
C VAL A 64 -5.63 -18.71 4.22
N THR A 65 -4.58 -18.82 5.03
CA THR A 65 -4.48 -19.88 6.04
C THR A 65 -4.48 -19.28 7.44
N VAL A 66 -5.11 -20.00 8.37
CA VAL A 66 -5.07 -19.71 9.81
C VAL A 66 -4.53 -20.96 10.48
N ASP A 67 -3.45 -20.81 11.23
CA ASP A 67 -2.76 -21.92 11.92
C ASP A 67 -2.38 -23.10 10.99
N GLY A 68 -2.16 -22.81 9.71
CA GLY A 68 -1.81 -23.78 8.67
C GLY A 68 -3.00 -24.32 7.86
N ASP A 69 -4.23 -24.12 8.33
CA ASP A 69 -5.43 -24.59 7.64
C ASP A 69 -5.93 -23.53 6.65
N VAL A 70 -6.24 -23.95 5.42
CA VAL A 70 -6.81 -23.06 4.39
C VAL A 70 -8.25 -22.74 4.76
N VAL A 71 -8.52 -21.46 5.03
CA VAL A 71 -9.86 -20.96 5.41
C VAL A 71 -10.55 -20.17 4.31
N ASP A 72 -9.78 -19.67 3.32
CA ASP A 72 -10.32 -18.93 2.18
C ASP A 72 -9.37 -19.02 0.98
N SER A 73 -9.93 -18.96 -0.23
CA SER A 73 -9.15 -18.89 -1.46
C SER A 73 -9.95 -18.15 -2.53
N PHE A 74 -9.40 -17.05 -3.03
CA PHE A 74 -10.10 -16.20 -4.00
C PHE A 74 -9.13 -15.43 -4.89
N LEU A 75 -9.63 -14.97 -6.04
CA LEU A 75 -8.86 -14.11 -6.93
C LEU A 75 -8.94 -12.66 -6.45
N ILE A 76 -7.82 -11.97 -6.44
CA ILE A 76 -7.68 -10.56 -6.05
C ILE A 76 -7.09 -9.76 -7.23
N ASP A 77 -7.57 -8.54 -7.43
CA ASP A 77 -6.95 -7.58 -8.34
C ASP A 77 -5.70 -7.01 -7.66
N PRO A 78 -4.49 -7.28 -8.17
CA PRO A 78 -3.26 -6.85 -7.52
C PRO A 78 -3.11 -5.33 -7.45
N SER A 79 -3.79 -4.57 -8.32
CA SER A 79 -3.68 -3.10 -8.37
C SER A 79 -4.60 -2.39 -7.38
N THR A 80 -5.73 -3.03 -7.01
CA THR A 80 -6.74 -2.42 -6.15
C THR A 80 -6.95 -3.15 -4.84
N THR A 81 -6.39 -4.35 -4.67
CA THR A 81 -6.57 -5.21 -3.48
C THR A 81 -8.02 -5.67 -3.26
N PHE A 82 -8.94 -5.37 -4.17
CA PHE A 82 -10.29 -5.90 -4.15
C PHE A 82 -10.35 -7.30 -4.76
N PRO A 83 -11.32 -8.14 -4.35
CA PRO A 83 -11.60 -9.37 -5.06
C PRO A 83 -11.79 -9.12 -6.56
N ALA A 84 -11.23 -9.99 -7.38
CA ALA A 84 -11.56 -10.04 -8.79
C ALA A 84 -13.01 -10.54 -8.97
N LYS A 85 -13.53 -10.49 -10.21
CA LYS A 85 -14.92 -10.84 -10.53
C LYS A 85 -15.34 -12.16 -9.85
N GLY A 86 -16.46 -12.11 -9.11
CA GLY A 86 -17.07 -13.28 -8.47
C GLY A 86 -17.34 -13.13 -6.97
N ARG A 87 -16.73 -12.13 -6.30
CA ARG A 87 -16.93 -11.82 -4.89
C ARG A 87 -16.94 -10.31 -4.67
N ALA A 88 -17.74 -9.82 -3.73
CA ALA A 88 -17.78 -8.40 -3.38
C ALA A 88 -16.95 -8.11 -2.11
N GLY A 89 -17.08 -8.93 -1.05
CA GLY A 89 -16.35 -8.75 0.20
C GLY A 89 -14.85 -8.95 0.11
N LEU A 90 -14.11 -8.03 0.71
CA LEU A 90 -12.67 -8.11 0.93
C LEU A 90 -12.30 -9.42 1.66
N GLY A 91 -11.08 -9.89 1.42
CA GLY A 91 -10.46 -10.87 2.31
C GLY A 91 -9.74 -10.19 3.48
N PRO A 92 -8.62 -10.76 3.96
CA PRO A 92 -7.89 -10.20 5.11
C PRO A 92 -7.14 -8.90 4.78
N LEU A 93 -6.86 -8.61 3.50
CA LEU A 93 -6.13 -7.43 3.05
C LEU A 93 -7.05 -6.22 2.84
N LEU A 94 -6.50 -5.03 3.04
CA LEU A 94 -7.18 -3.75 2.86
C LEU A 94 -6.74 -3.07 1.56
N PRO A 95 -7.62 -2.25 0.93
CA PRO A 95 -7.26 -1.46 -0.23
C PRO A 95 -6.04 -0.56 -0.02
N TYR A 96 -5.18 -0.43 -1.03
CA TYR A 96 -4.18 0.64 -1.06
C TYR A 96 -4.88 2.01 -0.97
N GLN A 97 -4.39 2.89 -0.09
CA GLN A 97 -5.05 4.15 0.28
C GLN A 97 -6.50 3.93 0.74
N PRO A 98 -6.71 3.26 1.88
CA PRO A 98 -8.05 3.01 2.39
C PRO A 98 -8.75 4.35 2.67
N GLU A 99 -10.05 4.37 2.44
CA GLU A 99 -10.93 5.54 2.51
C GLU A 99 -11.82 5.47 3.76
N ARG A 100 -12.33 6.63 4.19
CA ARG A 100 -13.22 6.73 5.36
C ARG A 100 -14.64 6.29 5.00
N ARG A 101 -14.80 5.01 4.67
CA ARG A 101 -16.06 4.39 4.29
C ARG A 101 -16.12 2.95 4.77
N THR A 102 -17.32 2.38 4.74
CA THR A 102 -17.54 0.95 4.94
C THR A 102 -17.07 0.18 3.72
N TYR A 103 -16.41 -0.94 3.97
CA TYR A 103 -16.07 -1.94 2.97
C TYR A 103 -16.87 -3.22 3.24
N PRO A 104 -17.30 -3.95 2.20
CA PRO A 104 -17.76 -5.31 2.42
C PRO A 104 -16.55 -6.16 2.80
N LEU A 105 -16.63 -6.93 3.87
CA LEU A 105 -15.65 -7.93 4.28
C LEU A 105 -16.34 -9.28 4.20
N PHE A 106 -15.71 -10.26 3.56
CA PHE A 106 -16.26 -11.61 3.53
C PHE A 106 -15.95 -12.31 4.84
N ASP A 107 -16.98 -12.75 5.53
CA ASP A 107 -16.87 -13.62 6.68
C ASP A 107 -16.83 -15.07 6.21
N THR A 108 -15.66 -15.70 6.36
CA THR A 108 -15.42 -17.08 5.93
C THR A 108 -16.26 -18.09 6.71
N THR A 109 -16.72 -17.74 7.91
CA THR A 109 -17.49 -18.63 8.78
C THR A 109 -18.96 -18.71 8.35
N SER A 110 -19.58 -17.57 8.02
CA SER A 110 -20.93 -17.54 7.46
C SER A 110 -20.98 -17.74 5.94
N GLY A 111 -19.87 -17.50 5.24
CA GLY A 111 -19.82 -17.42 3.78
C GLY A 111 -20.57 -16.21 3.22
N GLN A 112 -20.76 -15.15 4.01
CA GLN A 112 -21.48 -13.93 3.63
C GLN A 112 -20.60 -12.70 3.78
N ASP A 113 -20.97 -11.63 3.07
CA ASP A 113 -20.34 -10.33 3.23
C ASP A 113 -20.95 -9.58 4.42
N VAL A 114 -20.10 -9.10 5.33
CA VAL A 114 -20.45 -8.26 6.48
C VAL A 114 -19.81 -6.88 6.34
N PRO A 115 -20.38 -5.82 6.96
CA PRO A 115 -19.78 -4.50 6.91
C PRO A 115 -18.50 -4.44 7.75
N MET A 116 -17.43 -3.95 7.14
CA MET A 116 -16.23 -3.48 7.83
C MET A 116 -16.23 -1.95 7.83
N ASP A 117 -16.70 -1.40 8.95
CA ASP A 117 -16.99 0.01 9.12
C ASP A 117 -15.76 0.81 9.53
N TYR A 118 -15.60 1.99 8.95
CA TYR A 118 -14.64 2.97 9.43
C TYR A 118 -15.10 3.57 10.76
N VAL A 119 -14.33 3.38 11.82
CA VAL A 119 -14.69 3.87 13.17
C VAL A 119 -14.00 5.18 13.52
N GLY A 120 -12.88 5.52 12.87
CA GLY A 120 -12.19 6.77 13.13
C GLY A 120 -10.70 6.76 12.82
N PRO A 121 -10.01 7.89 13.05
CA PRO A 121 -8.56 7.95 12.99
C PRO A 121 -7.94 7.20 14.17
N GLY A 122 -6.80 6.56 13.94
CA GLY A 122 -6.00 5.91 14.96
C GLY A 122 -4.53 6.35 14.95
N ASN A 123 -3.76 5.81 15.87
CA ASN A 123 -2.32 5.96 15.90
C ASN A 123 -1.65 4.68 16.41
N VAL A 124 -0.75 4.12 15.61
CA VAL A 124 0.06 2.98 16.01
C VAL A 124 1.53 3.41 15.98
N ARG A 125 2.14 3.52 17.16
CA ARG A 125 3.57 3.86 17.33
C ARG A 125 4.02 5.10 16.54
N GLY A 126 3.19 6.14 16.56
CA GLY A 126 3.44 7.41 15.89
C GLY A 126 3.00 7.46 14.41
N ILE A 127 2.50 6.35 13.85
CA ILE A 127 1.94 6.31 12.49
C ILE A 127 0.43 6.57 12.56
N GLN A 128 -0.05 7.53 11.76
CA GLN A 128 -1.48 7.81 11.65
C GLN A 128 -2.19 6.71 10.86
N THR A 129 -3.23 6.13 11.45
CA THR A 129 -4.01 5.02 10.88
C THR A 129 -5.46 5.41 10.66
N TYR A 130 -6.15 4.60 9.86
CA TYR A 130 -7.60 4.49 9.89
C TYR A 130 -7.97 3.19 10.58
N LYS A 131 -8.89 3.28 11.53
CA LYS A 131 -9.38 2.14 12.28
C LYS A 131 -10.68 1.65 11.66
N TYR A 132 -10.78 0.35 11.47
CA TYR A 132 -11.98 -0.32 10.98
C TYR A 132 -12.39 -1.44 11.92
N THR A 133 -13.70 -1.71 11.99
CA THR A 133 -14.25 -2.82 12.75
C THR A 133 -15.26 -3.59 11.92
N ALA A 134 -15.32 -4.90 12.10
CA ALA A 134 -16.33 -5.75 11.48
C ALA A 134 -16.84 -6.76 12.52
N ALA A 135 -18.16 -6.83 12.68
CA ALA A 135 -18.81 -7.92 13.39
C ALA A 135 -18.94 -9.12 12.44
N LEU A 136 -18.42 -10.26 12.87
CA LEU A 136 -18.39 -11.52 12.15
C LEU A 136 -19.34 -12.52 12.82
N SER A 137 -19.48 -13.71 12.23
CA SER A 137 -20.19 -14.82 12.86
C SER A 137 -19.62 -15.22 14.22
N ASN A 138 -20.43 -15.90 15.03
CA ASN A 138 -20.07 -16.39 16.36
C ASN A 138 -19.65 -15.28 17.34
N ASP A 139 -20.27 -14.10 17.21
CA ASP A 139 -19.99 -12.92 18.03
C ASP A 139 -18.52 -12.45 18.00
N CYS A 140 -17.77 -12.86 16.97
CA CYS A 140 -16.41 -12.40 16.73
C CYS A 140 -16.40 -10.96 16.20
N VAL A 141 -15.50 -10.13 16.72
CA VAL A 141 -15.26 -8.77 16.21
C VAL A 141 -13.82 -8.64 15.76
N ARG A 142 -13.63 -8.34 14.48
CA ARG A 142 -12.32 -7.98 13.93
C ARG A 142 -12.14 -6.49 13.97
N THR A 143 -11.04 -6.03 14.55
CA THR A 143 -10.64 -4.62 14.55
C THR A 143 -9.25 -4.48 13.95
N VAL A 144 -9.07 -3.56 12.99
CA VAL A 144 -7.78 -3.33 12.32
C VAL A 144 -7.43 -1.85 12.33
N ASP A 145 -6.16 -1.55 12.59
CA ASP A 145 -5.57 -0.22 12.37
C ASP A 145 -4.67 -0.26 11.14
N VAL A 146 -4.99 0.58 10.16
CA VAL A 146 -4.43 0.49 8.81
C VAL A 146 -3.70 1.78 8.45
N GLU A 147 -2.49 1.69 7.92
CA GLU A 147 -1.75 2.86 7.45
C GLU A 147 -2.45 3.51 6.24
N ARG A 148 -2.65 4.82 6.32
CA ARG A 148 -3.53 5.58 5.42
C ARG A 148 -3.07 5.66 3.97
N ARG A 149 -1.78 5.48 3.68
CA ARG A 149 -1.21 5.65 2.34
C ARG A 149 -0.98 4.33 1.62
N THR A 150 -0.76 3.26 2.36
CA THR A 150 -0.35 1.96 1.84
C THR A 150 -1.41 0.89 2.03
N GLY A 151 -2.36 1.06 2.96
CA GLY A 151 -3.32 0.01 3.28
C GLY A 151 -2.75 -1.11 4.15
N ARG A 152 -1.50 -0.98 4.61
CA ARG A 152 -0.85 -1.98 5.48
C ARG A 152 -1.50 -1.98 6.87
N ILE A 153 -1.91 -3.15 7.32
CA ILE A 153 -2.39 -3.38 8.69
C ILE A 153 -1.19 -3.28 9.64
N LEU A 154 -1.30 -2.42 10.65
CA LEU A 154 -0.26 -2.18 11.68
C LEU A 154 -0.64 -2.74 13.04
N ASP A 155 -1.94 -2.86 13.30
CA ASP A 155 -2.48 -3.50 14.48
C ASP A 155 -3.74 -4.27 14.08
N GLU A 156 -3.99 -5.37 14.77
CA GLU A 156 -5.15 -6.20 14.55
C GLU A 156 -5.54 -6.92 15.83
N VAL A 157 -6.84 -6.90 16.11
CA VAL A 157 -7.44 -7.57 17.25
C VAL A 157 -8.64 -8.35 16.75
N TRP A 158 -8.72 -9.62 17.13
CA TRP A 158 -9.88 -10.47 17.00
C TRP A 158 -10.42 -10.73 18.40
N ASP A 159 -11.60 -10.22 18.69
CA ASP A 159 -12.32 -10.47 19.94
C ASP A 159 -13.39 -11.52 19.65
N CYS A 160 -13.14 -12.78 20.02
CA CYS A 160 -13.94 -13.96 19.68
C CYS A 160 -14.26 -14.75 20.97
N PRO A 161 -15.22 -14.30 21.79
CA PRO A 161 -15.42 -14.82 23.13
C PRO A 161 -15.52 -16.36 23.19
N PRO A 162 -14.82 -17.02 24.13
CA PRO A 162 -14.07 -16.44 25.26
C PRO A 162 -12.63 -16.01 24.92
N GLU A 163 -12.20 -16.14 23.67
CA GLU A 163 -10.82 -15.90 23.24
C GLU A 163 -10.63 -14.50 22.66
N GLN A 164 -9.41 -13.97 22.77
CA GLN A 164 -9.01 -12.76 22.09
C GLN A 164 -7.62 -12.97 21.51
N TRP A 165 -7.44 -12.63 20.23
CA TRP A 165 -6.16 -12.72 19.54
C TRP A 165 -5.69 -11.31 19.20
N VAL A 166 -4.56 -10.91 19.76
CA VAL A 166 -3.98 -9.59 19.53
C VAL A 166 -2.70 -9.75 18.72
N LEU A 167 -2.49 -8.88 17.73
CA LEU A 167 -1.29 -8.92 16.92
C LEU A 167 -0.05 -8.82 17.83
N ALA A 168 0.86 -9.79 17.71
CA ALA A 168 2.04 -9.88 18.56
C ALA A 168 2.90 -8.61 18.43
N GLU A 169 3.50 -8.16 19.54
CA GLU A 169 4.28 -6.91 19.56
C GLU A 169 5.48 -6.93 18.58
N GLU A 170 6.06 -8.10 18.32
CA GLU A 170 7.11 -8.27 17.31
C GLU A 170 6.56 -8.04 15.89
N ALA A 171 5.41 -8.64 15.57
CA ALA A 171 4.74 -8.47 14.28
C ALA A 171 4.29 -7.01 14.07
N LYS A 172 3.74 -6.37 15.11
CA LYS A 172 3.41 -4.94 15.13
C LYS A 172 4.65 -4.06 14.86
N THR A 173 5.78 -4.38 15.50
CA THR A 173 7.04 -3.65 15.28
C THR A 173 7.51 -3.77 13.83
N ALA A 174 7.55 -4.99 13.29
CA ALA A 174 7.94 -5.24 11.91
C ALA A 174 7.01 -4.54 10.91
N ALA A 175 5.69 -4.57 11.14
CA ALA A 175 4.72 -3.87 10.31
C ALA A 175 4.91 -2.35 10.30
N VAL A 176 5.18 -1.77 11.48
CA VAL A 176 5.46 -0.33 11.64
C VAL A 176 6.75 0.08 10.93
N ASP A 177 7.82 -0.71 11.04
CA ASP A 177 9.09 -0.40 10.38
C ASP A 177 8.99 -0.52 8.87
N ALA A 178 8.30 -1.56 8.37
CA ALA A 178 7.98 -1.67 6.95
C ALA A 178 7.13 -0.48 6.45
N ALA A 179 6.12 -0.07 7.21
CA ALA A 179 5.28 1.08 6.85
C ALA A 179 6.08 2.39 6.80
N ARG A 180 7.02 2.61 7.73
CA ARG A 180 7.91 3.78 7.71
C ARG A 180 8.77 3.79 6.46
N HIS A 181 9.34 2.64 6.10
CA HIS A 181 10.15 2.50 4.91
C HIS A 181 9.33 2.80 3.64
N ASP A 182 8.17 2.16 3.50
CA ASP A 182 7.27 2.32 2.35
C ASP A 182 6.83 3.79 2.18
N VAL A 183 6.46 4.45 3.28
CA VAL A 183 6.06 5.86 3.28
C VAL A 183 7.23 6.80 3.00
N ALA A 184 8.42 6.53 3.56
CA ALA A 184 9.61 7.33 3.28
C ALA A 184 10.01 7.24 1.81
N TRP A 185 9.95 6.05 1.22
CA TRP A 185 10.20 5.83 -0.20
C TRP A 185 9.21 6.57 -1.08
N LEU A 186 7.90 6.46 -0.80
CA LEU A 186 6.85 7.21 -1.52
C LEU A 186 7.08 8.71 -1.46
N ARG A 187 7.42 9.25 -0.29
CA ARG A 187 7.76 10.67 -0.13
C ARG A 187 9.00 11.05 -0.91
N GLY A 188 10.05 10.22 -0.88
CA GLY A 188 11.28 10.43 -1.64
C GLY A 188 11.00 10.53 -3.14
N LEU A 189 10.22 9.59 -3.70
CA LEU A 189 9.82 9.61 -5.10
C LEU A 189 8.97 10.84 -5.45
N GLN A 190 8.05 11.25 -4.58
CA GLN A 190 7.24 12.46 -4.79
C GLN A 190 8.10 13.73 -4.79
N VAL A 191 9.03 13.87 -3.83
CA VAL A 191 9.95 15.00 -3.75
C VAL A 191 10.87 15.04 -4.97
N MET A 192 11.42 13.90 -5.38
CA MET A 192 12.25 13.78 -6.58
C MET A 192 11.50 14.18 -7.85
N ALA A 193 10.23 13.76 -7.99
CA ALA A 193 9.39 14.17 -9.11
C ALA A 193 9.18 15.69 -9.14
N VAL A 194 9.00 16.34 -7.99
CA VAL A 194 8.88 17.80 -7.91
C VAL A 194 10.20 18.49 -8.23
N LEU A 195 11.31 18.07 -7.60
CA LEU A 195 12.63 18.67 -7.79
C LEU A 195 13.11 18.59 -9.24
N THR A 196 12.93 17.44 -9.90
CA THR A 196 13.31 17.26 -11.31
C THR A 196 12.53 18.20 -12.24
N ARG A 197 11.25 18.48 -11.95
CA ARG A 197 10.47 19.48 -12.71
C ARG A 197 11.01 20.89 -12.52
N PHE A 198 11.34 21.27 -11.29
CA PHE A 198 11.94 22.59 -11.01
C PHE A 198 13.30 22.76 -11.71
N ILE A 199 14.16 21.75 -11.63
CA ILE A 199 15.48 21.77 -12.28
C ILE A 199 15.33 21.85 -13.81
N ALA A 200 14.42 21.08 -14.40
CA ALA A 200 14.14 21.15 -15.83
C ALA A 200 13.66 22.54 -16.25
N ALA A 201 12.75 23.16 -15.49
CA ALA A 201 12.26 24.51 -15.76
C ALA A 201 13.38 25.56 -15.66
N ALA A 202 14.23 25.49 -14.63
CA ALA A 202 15.38 26.38 -14.49
C ALA A 202 16.39 26.21 -15.63
N ALA A 203 16.71 24.98 -16.01
CA ALA A 203 17.59 24.68 -17.14
C ALA A 203 17.02 25.20 -18.47
N PHE A 204 15.70 25.09 -18.66
CA PHE A 204 15.01 25.65 -19.83
C PHE A 204 15.11 27.17 -19.88
N ILE A 205 14.84 27.87 -18.77
CA ILE A 205 14.97 29.33 -18.68
C ILE A 205 16.40 29.78 -18.94
N VAL A 206 17.39 29.12 -18.33
CA VAL A 206 18.82 29.43 -18.55
C VAL A 206 19.20 29.22 -20.01
N GLY A 207 18.71 28.15 -20.64
CA GLY A 207 18.88 27.89 -22.07
C GLY A 207 18.30 29.01 -22.94
N LEU A 208 17.07 29.45 -22.65
CA LEU A 208 16.42 30.57 -23.34
C LEU A 208 17.20 31.87 -23.19
N VAL A 209 17.62 32.22 -21.96
CA VAL A 209 18.41 33.43 -21.71
C VAL A 209 19.75 33.39 -22.43
N ALA A 210 20.45 32.25 -22.41
CA ALA A 210 21.72 32.08 -23.12
C ALA A 210 21.54 32.19 -24.64
N TYR A 211 20.42 31.71 -25.18
CA TYR A 211 20.08 31.88 -26.59
C TYR A 211 19.70 33.32 -26.94
N ALA A 212 18.93 34.00 -26.08
CA ALA A 212 18.51 35.39 -26.30
C ALA A 212 19.70 36.37 -26.27
N ARG A 213 20.63 36.20 -25.33
CA ARG A 213 21.87 37.00 -25.20
C ARG A 213 22.91 36.74 -26.32
N ARG A 214 22.59 35.86 -27.28
CA ARG A 214 23.40 35.64 -28.49
C ARG A 214 23.14 36.72 -29.55
N ARG A 215 21.96 37.35 -29.53
CA ARG A 215 21.69 38.57 -30.29
C ARG A 215 22.34 39.75 -29.60
#